data_AF-A0A101RKC9-F1
#
_entry.id   AF-A0A101RKC9-F1
#
_cell.length_a   1.000
_cell.length_b   1.000
_cell.length_c   1.000
_cell.angle_alpha   90.00
_cell.angle_beta   90.00
_cell.angle_gamma   90.00
#
_symmetry.space_group_name_H-M   'P 1'
#
loop_
_entity.id
_entity.type
_entity.pdbx_description
1 polymer ?
#
loop_
_entity_poly.entity_id
_entity_poly.type
_entity_poly.pdbx_seq_one_letter_code
_entity_poly.pdbx_strand_id
1 'polypeptide(L)'
;MTQDTSSGLPEAPAQAAARSTTTAGLPLATGRLIGIDLARGLAVFGMFAAHVGPDPAIGGPLGFVMELARGRSSALFALLAGFTLVLITGRPHPHTGRAGRQAVARVLIRSVVLIALGFALTALDTDVDVILAFYGLVFLVVLPLYRLRARTLAVTAAEAALLMPQVLFLVRKSIESGSWGDTVIAADPLTRVSGTDGLIELLFTGEYPVLTWAPFMIAGMAVARLDLTQSRVRARLGLTGGALAALGYGGSWLALHLIPHARGAIAAATDGDSGASAWWSDTVGYIIDATPTEWLLVAAPHSQTTFSILGNTGVALAVVAGCVTVTRRMPRLTRLATPVTAVGMIALTVYVLHILAIRGIGMEEETGPALIALACFIVGAMVLAVAWTRRFRRGPLERLLSTTTRLASRLK
;
A
#
# COMPACT_ATOMS: atom_id res chain seq x y z
N MET A 1 -16.36 95.29 5.62
CA MET A 1 -16.11 94.18 6.57
C MET A 1 -17.16 93.14 6.21
N THR A 2 -16.92 92.02 5.52
CA THR A 2 -15.83 91.02 5.51
C THR A 2 -16.18 90.06 4.35
N GLN A 3 -15.28 89.82 3.40
CA GLN A 3 -14.44 88.61 3.25
C GLN A 3 -15.12 87.37 2.64
N ASP A 4 -14.52 86.94 1.52
CA ASP A 4 -14.54 85.60 0.92
C ASP A 4 -14.27 84.48 1.93
N THR A 5 -14.75 83.26 1.64
CA THR A 5 -13.88 82.07 1.56
C THR A 5 -14.63 80.82 1.08
N SER A 6 -13.97 80.10 0.18
CA SER A 6 -14.30 78.79 -0.37
C SER A 6 -13.62 77.65 0.41
N SER A 7 -14.24 76.46 0.31
CA SER A 7 -13.65 75.10 0.28
C SER A 7 -12.81 74.57 1.47
N GLY A 8 -13.23 73.42 2.01
CA GLY A 8 -12.37 72.52 2.79
C GLY A 8 -13.16 71.37 3.45
N LEU A 9 -12.95 70.14 2.98
CA LEU A 9 -13.44 68.89 3.58
C LEU A 9 -12.82 68.66 4.98
N PRO A 10 -13.52 68.00 5.94
CA PRO A 10 -12.89 67.56 7.19
C PRO A 10 -12.23 66.17 7.03
N GLU A 11 -10.92 66.14 7.26
CA GLU A 11 -10.09 64.93 7.44
C GLU A 11 -10.12 64.46 8.91
N ALA A 12 -9.83 63.18 9.12
CA ALA A 12 -10.16 62.35 10.29
C ALA A 12 -9.45 62.67 11.62
N PRO A 13 -10.02 62.29 12.79
CA PRO A 13 -9.27 62.14 14.01
C PRO A 13 -8.64 60.74 14.14
N ALA A 14 -7.32 60.71 14.34
CA ALA A 14 -6.55 59.55 14.75
C ALA A 14 -6.90 59.12 16.19
N GLN A 15 -7.26 57.85 16.38
CA GLN A 15 -7.34 57.21 17.71
C GLN A 15 -6.63 55.85 17.74
N ALA A 16 -5.52 55.85 18.48
CA ALA A 16 -4.92 54.81 19.31
C ALA A 16 -5.37 53.34 19.15
N ALA A 17 -4.41 52.54 18.67
CA ALA A 17 -3.98 51.23 19.19
C ALA A 17 -4.94 50.47 20.13
N ALA A 18 -5.75 49.58 19.55
CA ALA A 18 -6.14 48.33 20.19
C ALA A 18 -5.47 47.18 19.44
N ARG A 19 -4.31 46.74 19.95
CA ARG A 19 -3.70 45.45 19.59
C ARG A 19 -4.62 44.36 20.13
N SER A 20 -5.66 44.00 19.36
CA SER A 20 -6.29 42.70 19.51
C SER A 20 -5.32 41.67 18.97
N THR A 21 -4.51 41.09 19.85
CA THR A 21 -3.84 39.81 19.63
C THR A 21 -4.93 38.75 19.44
N THR A 22 -5.51 38.72 18.24
CA THR A 22 -6.15 37.52 17.74
C THR A 22 -5.02 36.52 17.60
N THR A 23 -4.85 35.67 18.61
CA THR A 23 -4.05 34.45 18.51
C THR A 23 -4.65 33.67 17.35
N ALA A 24 -4.14 33.94 16.15
CA ALA A 24 -4.47 33.23 14.94
C ALA A 24 -4.04 31.79 15.19
N GLY A 25 -4.98 30.99 15.68
CA GLY A 25 -4.84 29.55 15.69
C GLY A 25 -4.41 29.17 14.29
N LEU A 26 -3.19 28.60 14.19
CA LEU A 26 -2.61 28.10 12.96
C LEU A 26 -3.73 27.45 12.14
N PRO A 27 -4.07 27.97 10.94
CA PRO A 27 -5.11 27.36 10.14
C PRO A 27 -4.69 25.92 9.90
N LEU A 28 -5.43 24.98 10.52
CA LEU A 28 -5.25 23.55 10.30
C LEU A 28 -5.40 23.33 8.80
N ALA A 29 -4.27 23.14 8.14
CA ALA A 29 -4.18 23.00 6.71
C ALA A 29 -5.27 22.05 6.20
N THR A 30 -6.08 22.53 5.26
CA THR A 30 -7.13 21.81 4.56
C THR A 30 -6.80 20.33 4.35
N GLY A 31 -7.41 19.46 5.16
CA GLY A 31 -7.73 18.08 4.82
C GLY A 31 -6.60 17.04 4.73
N ARG A 32 -5.50 17.15 5.47
CA ARG A 32 -4.55 16.03 5.55
C ARG A 32 -5.17 14.86 6.33
N LEU A 33 -5.32 13.70 5.67
CA LEU A 33 -5.88 12.50 6.28
C LEU A 33 -4.81 11.80 7.14
N ILE A 34 -4.57 12.34 8.35
CA ILE A 34 -3.55 11.84 9.30
C ILE A 34 -3.70 10.32 9.53
N GLY A 35 -4.93 9.80 9.62
CA GLY A 35 -5.17 8.36 9.77
C GLY A 35 -4.70 7.51 8.60
N ILE A 36 -4.68 8.05 7.38
CA ILE A 36 -4.16 7.37 6.19
C ILE A 36 -2.63 7.36 6.20
N ASP A 37 -2.01 8.46 6.61
CA ASP A 37 -0.55 8.52 6.78
C ASP A 37 -0.10 7.59 7.94
N LEU A 38 -0.86 7.50 9.04
CA LEU A 38 -0.61 6.53 10.11
C LEU A 38 -0.68 5.08 9.61
N ALA A 39 -1.73 4.72 8.87
CA ALA A 39 -1.86 3.38 8.27
C ALA A 39 -0.68 3.08 7.32
N ARG A 40 -0.24 4.07 6.54
CA ARG A 40 0.94 3.90 5.66
C ARG A 40 2.23 3.68 6.46
N GLY A 41 2.41 4.39 7.57
CA GLY A 41 3.56 4.19 8.47
C GLY A 41 3.58 2.79 9.09
N LEU A 42 2.41 2.28 9.52
CA LEU A 42 2.29 0.90 10.01
C LEU A 42 2.60 -0.14 8.93
N ALA A 43 2.16 0.09 7.69
CA ALA A 43 2.49 -0.78 6.56
C ALA A 43 4.01 -0.86 6.32
N VAL A 44 4.71 0.28 6.42
CA VAL A 44 6.19 0.32 6.30
C VAL A 44 6.87 -0.46 7.41
N PHE A 45 6.42 -0.35 8.66
CA PHE A 45 6.98 -1.15 9.74
C PHE A 45 6.71 -2.65 9.60
N GLY A 46 5.52 -3.02 9.11
CA GLY A 46 5.22 -4.42 8.80
C GLY A 46 6.14 -4.96 7.71
N MET A 47 6.47 -4.15 6.71
CA MET A 47 7.43 -4.52 5.68
C MET A 47 8.86 -4.67 6.23
N PHE A 48 9.28 -3.80 7.15
CA PHE A 48 10.56 -3.98 7.83
C PHE A 48 10.59 -5.28 8.64
N ALA A 49 9.51 -5.58 9.36
CA ALA A 49 9.40 -6.83 10.09
C ALA A 49 9.45 -8.06 9.17
N ALA A 50 8.87 -7.96 7.96
CA ALA A 50 8.93 -9.05 6.98
C ALA A 50 10.33 -9.25 6.38
N HIS A 51 11.10 -8.17 6.14
CA HIS A 51 12.40 -8.26 5.47
C HIS A 51 13.57 -8.47 6.43
N VAL A 52 13.57 -7.84 7.61
CA VAL A 52 14.71 -7.86 8.54
C VAL A 52 14.36 -8.38 9.93
N GLY A 53 13.10 -8.75 10.16
CA GLY A 53 12.67 -9.32 11.43
C GLY A 53 13.04 -10.81 11.52
N PRO A 54 13.05 -11.37 12.75
CA PRO A 54 13.27 -12.80 12.94
C PRO A 54 12.27 -13.66 12.17
N ASP A 55 12.70 -14.87 11.77
CA ASP A 55 11.82 -15.79 11.07
C ASP A 55 10.63 -16.23 11.97
N PRO A 56 9.38 -16.18 11.47
CA PRO A 56 8.20 -16.62 12.21
C PRO A 56 8.24 -18.07 12.71
N ALA A 57 9.02 -18.94 12.08
CA ALA A 57 9.20 -20.35 12.46
C ALA A 57 9.78 -20.52 13.87
N ILE A 58 10.39 -19.49 14.47
CA ILE A 58 10.80 -19.49 15.89
C ILE A 58 9.61 -19.70 16.85
N GLY A 59 8.38 -19.44 16.38
CA GLY A 59 7.16 -19.63 17.14
C GLY A 59 6.98 -18.66 18.32
N GLY A 60 6.04 -19.01 19.21
CA GLY A 60 5.70 -18.21 20.37
C GLY A 60 5.14 -16.81 20.05
N PRO A 61 5.11 -15.90 21.04
CA PRO A 61 4.58 -14.55 20.85
C PRO A 61 5.35 -13.72 19.82
N LEU A 62 6.67 -13.90 19.72
CA LEU A 62 7.51 -13.16 18.78
C LEU A 62 7.24 -13.61 17.34
N GLY A 63 7.28 -14.91 17.06
CA GLY A 63 6.96 -15.45 15.74
C GLY A 63 5.55 -15.07 15.29
N PHE A 64 4.56 -15.10 16.20
CA PHE A 64 3.19 -14.65 15.90
C PHE A 64 3.12 -13.17 15.46
N VAL A 65 3.88 -12.28 16.11
CA VAL A 65 3.90 -10.86 15.74
C VAL A 65 4.60 -10.65 14.39
N MET A 66 5.67 -11.39 14.11
CA MET A 66 6.35 -11.35 12.80
C MET A 66 5.41 -11.85 11.69
N GLU A 67 4.70 -12.95 11.93
CA GLU A 67 3.74 -13.52 10.97
C GLU A 67 2.58 -12.56 10.67
N LEU A 68 2.11 -11.80 11.67
CA LEU A 68 1.06 -10.80 11.48
C LEU A 68 1.47 -9.68 10.51
N ALA A 69 2.78 -9.47 10.33
CA ALA A 69 3.30 -8.47 9.40
C ALA A 69 3.45 -9.02 7.96
N ARG A 70 3.74 -10.32 7.80
CA ARG A 70 3.93 -10.98 6.48
C ARG A 70 2.63 -10.97 5.67
N GLY A 71 2.71 -10.59 4.40
CA GLY A 71 1.60 -10.43 3.43
C GLY A 71 0.59 -9.30 3.72
N ARG A 72 0.20 -9.11 4.98
CA ARG A 72 -0.82 -8.13 5.40
C ARG A 72 -0.34 -6.68 5.23
N SER A 73 0.96 -6.44 5.45
CA SER A 73 1.59 -5.13 5.30
C SER A 73 1.62 -4.66 3.84
N SER A 74 2.00 -5.54 2.91
CA SER A 74 2.03 -5.27 1.46
C SER A 74 0.61 -5.10 0.90
N ALA A 75 -0.36 -5.90 1.33
CA ALA A 75 -1.78 -5.71 0.97
C ALA A 75 -2.35 -4.37 1.46
N LEU A 76 -2.02 -3.97 2.70
CA LEU A 76 -2.38 -2.64 3.22
C LEU A 76 -1.75 -1.53 2.37
N PHE A 77 -0.49 -1.68 1.97
CA PHE A 77 0.17 -0.74 1.09
C PHE A 77 -0.53 -0.62 -0.27
N ALA A 78 -1.03 -1.73 -0.83
CA ALA A 78 -1.70 -1.77 -2.14
C ALA A 78 -3.07 -1.07 -2.07
N LEU A 79 -3.81 -1.34 -0.99
CA LEU A 79 -5.05 -0.66 -0.70
C LEU A 79 -4.84 0.86 -0.55
N LEU A 80 -3.80 1.29 0.18
CA LEU A 80 -3.47 2.71 0.35
C LEU A 80 -2.97 3.38 -0.94
N ALA A 81 -2.34 2.62 -1.84
CA ALA A 81 -1.97 3.10 -3.17
C ALA A 81 -3.23 3.40 -4.01
N GLY A 82 -4.25 2.54 -3.93
CA GLY A 82 -5.53 2.74 -4.64
C GLY A 82 -6.29 3.94 -4.08
N PHE A 83 -6.21 4.12 -2.76
CA PHE A 83 -6.71 5.32 -2.11
C PHE A 83 -6.02 6.60 -2.65
N THR A 84 -4.70 6.53 -2.82
CA THR A 84 -3.88 7.63 -3.35
C THR A 84 -4.23 7.95 -4.81
N LEU A 85 -4.54 6.95 -5.64
CA LEU A 85 -5.02 7.13 -7.02
C LEU A 85 -6.26 8.02 -7.06
N VAL A 86 -7.24 7.75 -6.20
CA VAL A 86 -8.48 8.54 -6.11
C VAL A 86 -8.24 9.95 -5.60
N LEU A 87 -7.29 10.14 -4.68
CA LEU A 87 -6.89 11.50 -4.26
C LEU A 87 -6.28 12.30 -5.41
N ILE A 88 -5.43 11.68 -6.24
CA ILE A 88 -4.79 12.33 -7.39
C ILE A 88 -5.83 12.65 -8.48
N THR A 89 -6.74 11.71 -8.76
CA THR A 89 -7.75 11.84 -9.82
C THR A 89 -8.99 12.66 -9.42
N GLY A 90 -9.07 13.06 -8.16
CA GLY A 90 -10.09 13.95 -7.60
C GLY A 90 -11.02 13.22 -6.63
N ARG A 91 -11.03 13.65 -5.37
CA ARG A 91 -11.93 13.18 -4.29
C ARG A 91 -12.80 14.34 -3.80
N PRO A 92 -14.11 14.12 -3.51
CA PRO A 92 -14.86 12.88 -3.70
C PRO A 92 -15.31 12.65 -5.14
N HIS A 93 -15.40 13.72 -5.94
CA HIS A 93 -15.78 13.66 -7.35
C HIS A 93 -14.53 13.72 -8.25
N PRO A 94 -14.43 12.84 -9.27
CA PRO A 94 -13.33 12.87 -10.23
C PRO A 94 -13.22 14.22 -10.94
N HIS A 95 -11.99 14.68 -11.17
CA HIS A 95 -11.75 15.86 -11.99
C HIS A 95 -12.18 15.61 -13.45
N THR A 96 -12.82 16.61 -14.07
CA THR A 96 -13.27 16.59 -15.47
C THR A 96 -12.49 17.59 -16.32
N GLY A 97 -12.67 17.53 -17.64
CA GLY A 97 -12.02 18.42 -18.60
C GLY A 97 -10.48 18.39 -18.50
N ARG A 98 -9.85 19.57 -18.56
CA ARG A 98 -8.39 19.73 -18.47
C ARG A 98 -7.81 19.16 -17.17
N ALA A 99 -8.42 19.48 -16.03
CA ALA A 99 -7.95 19.00 -14.73
C ALA A 99 -7.98 17.47 -14.65
N GLY A 100 -8.99 16.84 -15.24
CA GLY A 100 -9.08 15.38 -15.36
C GLY A 100 -7.95 14.78 -16.20
N ARG A 101 -7.70 15.33 -17.40
CA ARG A 101 -6.59 14.88 -18.27
C ARG A 101 -5.23 15.01 -17.59
N GLN A 102 -5.00 16.13 -16.90
CA GLN A 102 -3.77 16.34 -16.14
C GLN A 102 -3.64 15.33 -15.00
N ALA A 103 -4.73 15.02 -14.30
CA ALA A 103 -4.69 14.03 -13.23
C ALA A 103 -4.38 12.62 -13.72
N VAL A 104 -4.99 12.20 -14.84
CA VAL A 104 -4.67 10.92 -15.51
C VAL A 104 -3.20 10.88 -15.91
N ALA A 105 -2.68 11.93 -16.55
CA ALA A 105 -1.27 12.00 -16.92
C ALA A 105 -0.31 11.97 -15.71
N ARG A 106 -0.69 12.56 -14.56
CA ARG A 106 0.08 12.42 -13.32
C ARG A 106 0.16 10.98 -12.84
N VAL A 107 -0.94 10.21 -12.95
CA VAL A 107 -0.94 8.79 -12.60
C VAL A 107 -0.08 7.99 -13.58
N LEU A 108 -0.18 8.26 -14.88
CA LEU A 108 0.67 7.59 -15.89
C LEU A 108 2.16 7.83 -15.64
N ILE A 109 2.58 9.09 -15.47
CA ILE A 109 3.98 9.43 -15.14
C ILE A 109 4.42 8.74 -13.86
N ARG A 110 3.57 8.76 -12.82
CA ARG A 110 3.87 8.07 -11.55
C ARG A 110 4.06 6.57 -11.75
N SER A 111 3.22 5.95 -12.56
CA SER A 111 3.29 4.53 -12.87
C SER A 111 4.62 4.17 -13.53
N VAL A 112 5.02 4.92 -14.55
CA VAL A 112 6.30 4.73 -15.26
C VAL A 112 7.49 4.94 -14.32
N VAL A 113 7.48 5.97 -13.48
CA VAL A 113 8.56 6.20 -12.51
C VAL A 113 8.66 5.08 -11.49
N LEU A 114 7.52 4.55 -11.02
CA LEU A 114 7.53 3.41 -10.08
C LEU A 114 8.01 2.12 -10.75
N ILE A 115 7.68 1.89 -12.02
CA ILE A 115 8.21 0.76 -12.81
C ILE A 115 9.73 0.86 -12.92
N ALA A 116 10.24 2.01 -13.37
CA ALA A 116 11.68 2.22 -13.51
C ALA A 116 12.43 2.09 -12.18
N LEU A 117 11.86 2.66 -11.10
CA LEU A 117 12.44 2.54 -9.76
C LEU A 117 12.36 1.11 -9.21
N GLY A 118 11.29 0.38 -9.51
CA GLY A 118 11.14 -1.03 -9.13
C GLY A 118 12.25 -1.87 -9.74
N PHE A 119 12.41 -1.83 -11.07
CA PHE A 119 13.50 -2.57 -11.73
C PHE A 119 14.89 -2.12 -11.28
N ALA A 120 15.11 -0.83 -11.04
CA ALA A 120 16.39 -0.34 -10.53
C ALA A 120 16.73 -0.89 -9.12
N LEU A 121 15.72 -1.15 -8.29
CA LEU A 121 15.90 -1.75 -6.96
C LEU A 121 16.05 -3.27 -7.06
N THR A 122 15.30 -3.94 -7.93
CA THR A 122 15.48 -5.38 -8.21
C THR A 122 16.90 -5.66 -8.70
N ALA A 123 17.45 -4.80 -9.55
CA ALA A 123 18.83 -4.91 -10.05
C ALA A 123 19.92 -4.75 -8.96
N LEU A 124 19.56 -4.38 -7.72
CA LEU A 124 20.49 -4.39 -6.58
C LEU A 124 20.76 -5.82 -6.06
N ASP A 125 19.95 -6.79 -6.48
CA ASP A 125 20.08 -8.21 -6.16
C ASP A 125 20.07 -8.46 -4.63
N THR A 126 19.03 -7.92 -3.98
CA THR A 126 18.73 -8.17 -2.57
C THR A 126 17.65 -9.22 -2.47
N ASP A 127 17.59 -9.99 -1.39
CA ASP A 127 16.52 -10.98 -1.13
C ASP A 127 15.14 -10.36 -0.81
N VAL A 128 14.94 -9.08 -1.15
CA VAL A 128 13.68 -8.35 -0.94
C VAL A 128 12.90 -8.31 -2.26
N ASP A 129 11.68 -8.84 -2.23
CA ASP A 129 10.79 -8.76 -3.39
C ASP A 129 10.25 -7.34 -3.59
N VAL A 130 10.74 -6.68 -4.64
CA VAL A 130 10.45 -5.27 -4.90
C VAL A 130 9.07 -5.07 -5.54
N ILE A 131 8.10 -4.69 -4.71
CA ILE A 131 6.70 -4.48 -5.10
C ILE A 131 6.45 -3.30 -6.09
N LEU A 132 7.40 -2.39 -6.29
CA LEU A 132 7.19 -1.11 -6.98
C LEU A 132 6.84 -1.25 -8.47
N ALA A 133 7.47 -2.19 -9.17
CA ALA A 133 7.22 -2.37 -10.60
C ALA A 133 5.81 -2.89 -10.85
N PHE A 134 5.40 -3.89 -10.09
CA PHE A 134 4.04 -4.42 -10.06
C PHE A 134 3.03 -3.31 -9.76
N TYR A 135 3.30 -2.45 -8.76
CA TYR A 135 2.42 -1.33 -8.43
C TYR A 135 2.24 -0.34 -9.56
N GLY A 136 3.32 0.02 -10.24
CA GLY A 136 3.25 0.89 -11.39
C GLY A 136 2.35 0.30 -12.47
N LEU A 137 2.45 -1.00 -12.75
CA LEU A 137 1.58 -1.67 -13.72
C LEU A 137 0.12 -1.78 -13.24
N VAL A 138 -0.11 -2.12 -11.96
CA VAL A 138 -1.46 -2.13 -11.36
C VAL A 138 -2.10 -0.76 -11.46
N PHE A 139 -1.37 0.34 -11.20
CA PHE A 139 -1.88 1.70 -11.39
C PHE A 139 -2.42 1.92 -12.80
N LEU A 140 -1.72 1.44 -13.83
CA LEU A 140 -2.17 1.55 -15.23
C LEU A 140 -3.44 0.73 -15.47
N VAL A 141 -3.48 -0.51 -14.97
CA VAL A 141 -4.62 -1.44 -15.17
C VAL A 141 -5.89 -0.94 -14.48
N VAL A 142 -5.80 -0.42 -13.26
CA VAL A 142 -6.99 0.05 -12.53
C VAL A 142 -7.38 1.49 -12.87
N LEU A 143 -6.50 2.26 -13.53
CA LEU A 143 -6.75 3.66 -13.88
C LEU A 143 -8.08 3.87 -14.62
N PRO A 144 -8.51 3.06 -15.61
CA PRO A 144 -9.80 3.23 -16.28
C PRO A 144 -11.01 3.25 -15.32
N LEU A 145 -10.88 2.60 -14.16
CA LEU A 145 -11.95 2.49 -13.16
C LEU A 145 -12.11 3.75 -12.29
N TYR A 146 -11.22 4.75 -12.42
CA TYR A 146 -11.15 5.89 -11.49
C TYR A 146 -12.45 6.71 -11.40
N ARG A 147 -13.29 6.71 -12.43
CA ARG A 147 -14.56 7.45 -12.46
C ARG A 147 -15.72 6.72 -11.79
N LEU A 148 -15.56 5.43 -11.50
CA LEU A 148 -16.62 4.63 -10.93
C LEU A 148 -16.95 5.06 -9.50
N ARG A 149 -18.22 4.88 -9.13
CA ARG A 149 -18.73 5.14 -7.78
C ARG A 149 -18.23 4.07 -6.80
N ALA A 150 -18.22 4.40 -5.51
CA ALA A 150 -17.74 3.52 -4.43
C ALA A 150 -18.32 2.10 -4.50
N ARG A 151 -19.64 1.98 -4.72
CA ARG A 151 -20.32 0.68 -4.80
C ARG A 151 -19.84 -0.16 -5.98
N THR A 152 -19.67 0.45 -7.14
CA THR A 152 -19.20 -0.27 -8.34
C THR A 152 -17.75 -0.72 -8.15
N LEU A 153 -16.88 0.15 -7.62
CA LEU A 153 -15.51 -0.24 -7.27
C LEU A 153 -15.47 -1.39 -6.25
N ALA A 154 -16.33 -1.37 -5.23
CA ALA A 154 -16.40 -2.44 -4.25
C ALA A 154 -16.85 -3.77 -4.86
N VAL A 155 -17.84 -3.75 -5.77
CA VAL A 155 -18.29 -4.94 -6.51
C VAL A 155 -17.18 -5.45 -7.42
N THR A 156 -16.54 -4.58 -8.21
CA THR A 156 -15.42 -4.96 -9.07
C THR A 156 -14.23 -5.52 -8.29
N ALA A 157 -13.91 -4.96 -7.12
CA ALA A 157 -12.88 -5.51 -6.24
C ALA A 157 -13.25 -6.91 -5.73
N ALA A 158 -14.52 -7.13 -5.36
CA ALA A 158 -15.01 -8.43 -4.91
C ALA A 158 -15.00 -9.46 -6.05
N GLU A 159 -15.51 -9.10 -7.24
CA GLU A 159 -15.46 -9.96 -8.43
C GLU A 159 -14.01 -10.33 -8.79
N ALA A 160 -13.10 -9.35 -8.80
CA ALA A 160 -11.69 -9.61 -9.08
C ALA A 160 -11.04 -10.51 -8.01
N ALA A 161 -11.33 -10.30 -6.71
CA ALA A 161 -10.81 -11.16 -5.64
C ALA A 161 -11.31 -12.62 -5.73
N LEU A 162 -12.51 -12.83 -6.28
CA LEU A 162 -13.14 -14.15 -6.42
C LEU A 162 -12.79 -14.87 -7.73
N LEU A 163 -12.36 -14.16 -8.77
CA LEU A 163 -12.14 -14.73 -10.11
C LEU A 163 -10.67 -14.73 -10.54
N MET A 164 -9.91 -13.69 -10.18
CA MET A 164 -8.55 -13.52 -10.67
C MET A 164 -7.56 -14.57 -10.14
N PRO A 165 -7.63 -15.05 -8.90
CA PRO A 165 -6.80 -16.16 -8.43
C PRO A 165 -6.93 -17.44 -9.26
N GLN A 166 -8.15 -17.76 -9.69
CA GLN A 166 -8.48 -18.95 -10.47
C GLN A 166 -7.94 -18.80 -11.89
N VAL A 167 -8.11 -17.62 -12.48
CA VAL A 167 -7.50 -17.29 -13.77
C VAL A 167 -5.98 -17.36 -13.67
N LEU A 168 -5.38 -16.80 -12.61
CA LEU A 168 -3.94 -16.83 -12.38
C LEU A 168 -3.42 -18.27 -12.30
N PHE A 169 -4.10 -19.13 -11.53
CA PHE A 169 -3.74 -20.54 -11.40
C PHE A 169 -3.75 -21.27 -12.76
N LEU A 170 -4.81 -21.09 -13.55
CA LEU A 170 -4.90 -21.70 -14.88
C LEU A 170 -3.85 -21.15 -15.85
N VAL A 171 -3.59 -19.84 -15.81
CA VAL A 171 -2.56 -19.21 -16.65
C VAL A 171 -1.18 -19.73 -16.26
N ARG A 172 -0.81 -19.76 -14.98
CA ARG A 172 0.47 -20.30 -14.50
C ARG A 172 0.66 -21.75 -14.94
N LYS A 173 -0.36 -22.60 -14.73
CA LYS A 173 -0.33 -23.99 -15.21
C LYS A 173 -0.14 -24.10 -16.72
N SER A 174 -0.74 -23.18 -17.50
CA SER A 174 -0.57 -23.15 -18.96
C SER A 174 0.81 -22.65 -19.41
N ILE A 175 1.48 -21.82 -18.60
CA ILE A 175 2.86 -21.38 -18.83
C ILE A 175 3.79 -22.54 -18.52
N GLU A 176 3.64 -23.19 -17.36
CA GLU A 176 4.47 -24.32 -16.94
C GLU A 176 4.40 -25.51 -17.92
N SER A 177 3.24 -25.76 -18.53
CA SER A 177 3.03 -26.88 -19.46
C SER A 177 3.26 -26.55 -20.94
N GLY A 178 3.49 -25.28 -21.29
CA GLY A 178 3.57 -24.82 -22.67
C GLY A 178 4.80 -23.95 -22.94
N SER A 179 5.06 -23.61 -24.21
CA SER A 179 6.22 -22.79 -24.61
C SER A 179 5.86 -21.34 -24.94
N TRP A 180 4.58 -20.95 -24.81
CA TRP A 180 4.12 -19.63 -25.19
C TRP A 180 4.66 -18.55 -24.23
N GLY A 181 4.83 -18.88 -22.95
CA GLY A 181 5.42 -17.99 -21.94
C GLY A 181 6.82 -17.55 -22.37
N ASP A 182 7.70 -18.51 -22.64
CA ASP A 182 9.07 -18.27 -23.13
C ASP A 182 9.09 -17.44 -24.42
N THR A 183 8.14 -17.69 -25.32
CA THR A 183 8.01 -16.94 -26.58
C THR A 183 7.67 -15.46 -26.31
N VAL A 184 6.78 -15.18 -25.36
CA VAL A 184 6.43 -13.80 -24.98
C VAL A 184 7.61 -13.14 -24.27
N ILE A 185 8.29 -13.84 -23.36
CA ILE A 185 9.48 -13.34 -22.65
C ILE A 185 10.57 -12.94 -23.65
N ALA A 186 10.86 -13.80 -24.64
CA ALA A 186 11.87 -13.52 -25.67
C ALA A 186 11.55 -12.29 -26.54
N ALA A 187 10.26 -12.00 -26.75
CA ALA A 187 9.79 -10.86 -27.53
C ALA A 187 9.67 -9.57 -26.71
N ASP A 188 9.65 -9.64 -25.38
CA ASP A 188 9.41 -8.48 -24.51
C ASP A 188 10.65 -7.55 -24.42
N PRO A 189 10.52 -6.27 -24.81
CA PRO A 189 11.59 -5.30 -24.63
C PRO A 189 11.99 -5.09 -23.16
N LEU A 190 11.05 -5.26 -22.21
CA LEU A 190 11.35 -5.12 -20.78
C LEU A 190 12.36 -6.15 -20.32
N THR A 191 12.27 -7.39 -20.79
CA THR A 191 13.21 -8.46 -20.45
C THR A 191 14.65 -8.08 -20.75
N ARG A 192 14.90 -7.39 -21.87
CA ARG A 192 16.25 -6.94 -22.24
C ARG A 192 16.79 -5.80 -21.38
N VAL A 193 15.89 -4.99 -20.80
CA VAL A 193 16.25 -3.80 -20.02
C VAL A 193 16.33 -4.11 -18.53
N SER A 194 15.44 -4.95 -18.02
CA SER A 194 15.39 -5.32 -16.60
C SER A 194 16.23 -6.55 -16.26
N GLY A 195 16.50 -7.42 -17.23
CA GLY A 195 17.10 -8.73 -16.97
C GLY A 195 16.13 -9.71 -16.27
N THR A 196 14.83 -9.46 -16.37
CA THR A 196 13.77 -10.26 -15.73
C THR A 196 12.75 -10.79 -16.76
N ASP A 197 11.76 -11.56 -16.35
CA ASP A 197 10.73 -12.14 -17.25
C ASP A 197 9.69 -11.09 -17.76
N GLY A 198 9.98 -9.80 -17.56
CA GLY A 198 9.24 -8.69 -18.16
C GLY A 198 7.76 -8.66 -17.75
N LEU A 199 6.87 -8.54 -18.72
CA LEU A 199 5.43 -8.51 -18.50
C LEU A 199 4.87 -9.83 -17.98
N ILE A 200 5.47 -10.98 -18.32
CA ILE A 200 5.01 -12.28 -17.80
C ILE A 200 5.20 -12.33 -16.28
N GLU A 201 6.35 -11.86 -15.80
CA GLU A 201 6.62 -11.69 -14.38
C GLU A 201 5.59 -10.79 -13.72
N LEU A 202 5.42 -9.57 -14.25
CA LEU A 202 4.57 -8.57 -13.62
C LEU A 202 3.09 -8.95 -13.62
N LEU A 203 2.62 -9.64 -14.65
CA LEU A 203 1.21 -10.02 -14.79
C LEU A 203 0.89 -11.33 -14.08
N PHE A 204 1.79 -12.30 -14.10
CA PHE A 204 1.46 -13.69 -13.80
C PHE A 204 2.42 -14.37 -12.84
N THR A 205 3.73 -14.40 -13.11
CA THR A 205 4.64 -15.33 -12.41
C THR A 205 5.32 -14.74 -11.19
N GLY A 206 5.51 -13.42 -11.12
CA GLY A 206 6.19 -12.78 -9.99
C GLY A 206 5.39 -12.80 -8.68
N GLU A 207 6.01 -12.28 -7.62
CA GLU A 207 5.49 -12.27 -6.24
C GLU A 207 4.24 -11.40 -6.03
N TYR A 208 4.07 -10.39 -6.89
CA TYR A 208 2.98 -9.41 -6.79
C TYR A 208 2.15 -9.32 -8.08
N PRO A 209 1.67 -10.43 -8.65
CA PRO A 209 1.14 -10.44 -10.00
C PRO A 209 -0.07 -9.52 -10.11
N VAL A 210 -0.08 -8.65 -11.13
CA VAL A 210 -1.09 -7.59 -11.27
C VAL A 210 -2.52 -8.11 -11.19
N LEU A 211 -2.74 -9.34 -11.68
CA LEU A 211 -4.05 -9.97 -11.71
C LEU A 211 -4.66 -10.13 -10.31
N THR A 212 -3.89 -10.56 -9.32
CA THR A 212 -4.34 -10.77 -7.93
C THR A 212 -4.08 -9.58 -7.01
N TRP A 213 -3.27 -8.61 -7.47
CA TRP A 213 -2.99 -7.38 -6.71
C TRP A 213 -3.91 -6.20 -7.06
N ALA A 214 -4.51 -6.21 -8.25
CA ALA A 214 -5.54 -5.23 -8.63
C ALA A 214 -6.74 -5.18 -7.66
N PRO A 215 -7.30 -6.30 -7.13
CA PRO A 215 -8.39 -6.27 -6.15
C PRO A 215 -8.13 -5.37 -4.94
N PHE A 216 -6.92 -5.43 -4.33
CA PHE A 216 -6.57 -4.58 -3.18
C PHE A 216 -6.59 -3.10 -3.54
N MET A 217 -6.00 -2.75 -4.68
CA MET A 217 -5.95 -1.38 -5.19
C MET A 217 -7.36 -0.85 -5.49
N ILE A 218 -8.22 -1.65 -6.14
CA ILE A 218 -9.61 -1.27 -6.44
C ILE A 218 -10.42 -1.12 -5.14
N ALA A 219 -10.24 -1.99 -4.15
CA ALA A 219 -10.83 -1.83 -2.82
C ALA A 219 -10.40 -0.51 -2.17
N GLY A 220 -9.12 -0.15 -2.28
CA GLY A 220 -8.58 1.14 -1.85
C GLY A 220 -9.24 2.33 -2.51
N MET A 221 -9.49 2.25 -3.83
CA MET A 221 -10.22 3.25 -4.58
C MET A 221 -11.67 3.38 -4.08
N ALA A 222 -12.34 2.26 -3.76
CA ALA A 222 -13.68 2.25 -3.20
C ALA A 222 -13.72 2.97 -1.83
N VAL A 223 -12.77 2.66 -0.95
CA VAL A 223 -12.65 3.28 0.39
C VAL A 223 -12.40 4.79 0.28
N ALA A 224 -11.60 5.23 -0.69
CA ALA A 224 -11.33 6.66 -0.90
C ALA A 224 -12.57 7.46 -1.30
N ARG A 225 -13.58 6.82 -1.90
CA ARG A 225 -14.86 7.47 -2.24
C ARG A 225 -15.78 7.62 -1.02
N LEU A 226 -15.51 6.93 0.08
CA LEU A 226 -16.33 6.99 1.29
C LEU A 226 -16.02 8.24 2.13
N ASP A 227 -17.02 8.72 2.85
CA ASP A 227 -16.86 9.79 3.85
C ASP A 227 -16.42 9.21 5.20
N LEU A 228 -15.10 9.08 5.37
CA LEU A 228 -14.50 8.59 6.61
C LEU A 228 -14.65 9.56 7.79
N THR A 229 -15.25 10.75 7.60
CA THR A 229 -15.56 11.65 8.72
C THR A 229 -16.69 11.11 9.59
N GLN A 230 -17.59 10.32 9.01
CA GLN A 230 -18.72 9.72 9.69
C GLN A 230 -18.32 8.49 10.49
N SER A 231 -18.73 8.43 11.77
CA SER A 231 -18.46 7.28 12.64
C SER A 231 -19.09 6.00 12.13
N ARG A 232 -20.31 6.07 11.58
CA ARG A 232 -21.04 4.93 11.00
C ARG A 232 -20.29 4.31 9.83
N VAL A 233 -19.71 5.13 8.95
CA VAL A 233 -18.91 4.65 7.81
C VAL A 233 -17.65 3.94 8.29
N ARG A 234 -16.93 4.50 9.26
CA ARG A 234 -15.74 3.84 9.84
C ARG A 234 -16.09 2.53 10.55
N ALA A 235 -17.18 2.49 11.30
CA ALA A 235 -17.64 1.27 11.96
C ALA A 235 -18.00 0.18 10.95
N ARG A 236 -18.77 0.52 9.89
CA ARG A 236 -19.08 -0.41 8.81
C ARG A 236 -17.83 -0.90 8.09
N LEU A 237 -16.88 -0.01 7.80
CA LEU A 237 -15.60 -0.37 7.19
C LEU A 237 -14.82 -1.37 8.04
N GLY A 238 -14.74 -1.15 9.36
CA GLY A 238 -14.10 -2.07 10.30
C GLY A 238 -14.82 -3.41 10.41
N LEU A 239 -16.17 -3.40 10.47
CA LEU A 239 -16.98 -4.61 10.50
C LEU A 239 -16.84 -5.44 9.20
N THR A 240 -16.89 -4.78 8.04
CA THR A 240 -16.62 -5.44 6.76
C THR A 240 -15.19 -5.98 6.72
N GLY A 241 -14.22 -5.23 7.24
CA GLY A 241 -12.84 -5.70 7.37
C GLY A 241 -12.73 -6.97 8.21
N GLY A 242 -13.32 -6.97 9.40
CA GLY A 242 -13.35 -8.14 10.27
C GLY A 242 -14.08 -9.34 9.65
N ALA A 243 -15.21 -9.10 8.99
CA ALA A 243 -15.95 -10.16 8.30
C ALA A 243 -15.13 -10.77 7.15
N LEU A 244 -14.47 -9.96 6.32
CA LEU A 244 -13.61 -10.45 5.24
C LEU A 244 -12.39 -11.20 5.77
N ALA A 245 -11.78 -10.73 6.87
CA ALA A 245 -10.69 -11.43 7.53
C ALA A 245 -11.12 -12.82 8.03
N ALA A 246 -12.28 -12.89 8.69
CA ALA A 246 -12.85 -14.14 9.18
C ALA A 246 -13.24 -15.08 8.03
N LEU A 247 -13.85 -14.56 6.96
CA LEU A 247 -14.23 -15.36 5.78
C LEU A 247 -13.01 -15.88 5.01
N GLY A 248 -11.97 -15.06 4.84
CA GLY A 248 -10.73 -15.46 4.16
C GLY A 248 -9.98 -16.53 4.93
N TYR A 249 -9.50 -16.20 6.13
CA TYR A 249 -8.67 -17.11 6.93
C TYR A 249 -9.50 -18.27 7.50
N GLY A 250 -10.69 -18.00 8.04
CA GLY A 250 -11.58 -19.04 8.57
C GLY A 250 -12.15 -19.94 7.47
N GLY A 251 -12.41 -19.39 6.28
CA GLY A 251 -12.83 -20.18 5.12
C GLY A 251 -11.74 -21.12 4.61
N SER A 252 -10.50 -20.63 4.50
CA SER A 252 -9.33 -21.46 4.16
C SER A 252 -9.10 -22.55 5.22
N TRP A 253 -9.09 -22.16 6.50
CA TRP A 253 -8.96 -23.10 7.61
C TRP A 253 -10.02 -24.20 7.52
N LEU A 254 -11.29 -23.84 7.35
CA LEU A 254 -12.39 -24.79 7.25
C LEU A 254 -12.24 -25.69 6.00
N ALA A 255 -11.93 -25.12 4.85
CA ALA A 255 -11.75 -25.89 3.61
C ALA A 255 -10.62 -26.91 3.73
N LEU A 256 -9.48 -26.53 4.33
CA LEU A 256 -8.36 -27.44 4.60
C LEU A 256 -8.69 -28.49 5.67
N HIS A 257 -9.74 -28.33 6.48
CA HIS A 257 -10.25 -29.36 7.41
C HIS A 257 -11.26 -30.30 6.73
N LEU A 258 -12.09 -29.78 5.83
CA LEU A 258 -13.19 -30.53 5.24
C LEU A 258 -12.79 -31.33 4.00
N ILE A 259 -11.83 -30.85 3.21
CA ILE A 259 -11.41 -31.52 1.96
C ILE A 259 -10.34 -32.58 2.30
N PRO A 260 -10.62 -33.88 2.07
CA PRO A 260 -9.66 -34.94 2.33
C PRO A 260 -8.38 -34.76 1.51
N HIS A 261 -7.23 -35.13 2.07
CA HIS A 261 -5.90 -35.05 1.44
C HIS A 261 -5.37 -33.65 1.14
N ALA A 262 -6.15 -32.58 1.28
CA ALA A 262 -5.71 -31.22 0.90
C ALA A 262 -4.40 -30.79 1.57
N ARG A 263 -4.27 -31.00 2.88
CA ARG A 263 -3.04 -30.67 3.60
C ARG A 263 -1.87 -31.54 3.22
N GLY A 264 -2.12 -32.82 2.92
CA GLY A 264 -1.08 -33.74 2.49
C GLY A 264 -0.54 -33.36 1.12
N ALA A 265 -1.42 -32.99 0.18
CA ALA A 265 -1.03 -32.49 -1.14
C ALA A 265 -0.23 -31.17 -1.03
N ILE A 266 -0.65 -30.24 -0.17
CA ILE A 266 0.09 -28.99 0.06
C ILE A 266 1.46 -29.29 0.68
N ALA A 267 1.51 -30.09 1.75
CA ALA A 267 2.77 -30.42 2.44
C ALA A 267 3.74 -31.22 1.54
N ALA A 268 3.23 -31.98 0.57
CA ALA A 268 4.06 -32.69 -0.39
C ALA A 268 4.63 -31.78 -1.49
N ALA A 269 4.00 -30.62 -1.74
CA ALA A 269 4.40 -29.69 -2.79
C ALA A 269 5.19 -28.48 -2.26
N THR A 270 5.38 -28.36 -0.94
CA THR A 270 6.12 -27.26 -0.31
C THR A 270 7.26 -27.75 0.57
N ASP A 271 8.20 -26.85 0.85
CA ASP A 271 9.36 -27.10 1.72
C ASP A 271 9.14 -26.72 3.20
N GLY A 272 7.94 -26.28 3.57
CA GLY A 272 7.62 -25.82 4.92
C GLY A 272 7.21 -26.91 5.91
N ASP A 273 7.04 -26.51 7.17
CA ASP A 273 6.86 -27.44 8.30
C ASP A 273 5.56 -28.25 8.22
N SER A 274 4.47 -27.63 7.75
CA SER A 274 3.16 -28.29 7.72
C SER A 274 2.14 -27.58 6.83
N GLY A 275 1.42 -28.35 6.02
CA GLY A 275 0.20 -27.89 5.33
C GLY A 275 -0.93 -27.43 6.28
N ALA A 276 -0.82 -27.67 7.61
CA ALA A 276 -1.77 -27.17 8.59
C ALA A 276 -1.64 -25.66 8.86
N SER A 277 -0.49 -25.05 8.58
CA SER A 277 -0.27 -23.59 8.75
C SER A 277 -0.75 -22.78 7.54
N ALA A 278 -0.99 -23.47 6.41
CA ALA A 278 -1.31 -22.90 5.10
C ALA A 278 -2.53 -21.96 5.07
N TRP A 279 -3.41 -21.99 6.06
CA TRP A 279 -4.57 -21.09 6.13
C TRP A 279 -4.25 -19.66 6.57
N TRP A 280 -3.02 -19.35 6.99
CA TRP A 280 -2.69 -18.01 7.45
C TRP A 280 -1.20 -17.65 7.52
N SER A 281 -0.32 -18.66 7.53
CA SER A 281 1.09 -18.55 7.91
C SER A 281 2.02 -18.82 6.74
N ASP A 282 3.11 -18.07 6.66
CA ASP A 282 4.19 -18.22 5.68
C ASP A 282 5.04 -19.47 5.93
N THR A 283 4.98 -20.04 7.14
CA THR A 283 5.65 -21.29 7.49
C THR A 283 5.16 -22.53 6.71
N VAL A 284 4.15 -22.38 5.85
CA VAL A 284 3.78 -23.40 4.86
C VAL A 284 4.89 -23.63 3.83
N GLY A 285 5.79 -22.66 3.65
CA GLY A 285 6.93 -22.74 2.75
C GLY A 285 6.60 -22.33 1.32
N TYR A 286 7.62 -22.42 0.48
CA TYR A 286 7.54 -22.15 -0.96
C TYR A 286 7.14 -23.41 -1.71
N ILE A 287 6.51 -23.22 -2.88
CA ILE A 287 6.23 -24.32 -3.80
C ILE A 287 7.55 -24.77 -4.43
N ILE A 288 7.88 -26.05 -4.27
CA ILE A 288 9.13 -26.63 -4.80
C ILE A 288 8.92 -27.51 -6.04
N ASP A 289 7.67 -27.93 -6.29
CA ASP A 289 7.26 -28.76 -7.42
C ASP A 289 6.15 -28.07 -8.23
N ALA A 290 5.29 -28.84 -8.92
CA ALA A 290 4.11 -28.30 -9.58
C ALA A 290 3.05 -27.85 -8.57
N THR A 291 2.44 -26.69 -8.82
CA THR A 291 1.39 -26.15 -7.94
C THR A 291 0.17 -27.08 -7.91
N PRO A 292 -0.18 -27.70 -6.77
CA PRO A 292 -1.34 -28.59 -6.67
C PRO A 292 -2.64 -27.79 -6.76
N THR A 293 -3.73 -28.44 -7.18
CA THR A 293 -5.07 -27.78 -7.25
C THR A 293 -5.57 -27.29 -5.89
N GLU A 294 -5.17 -28.00 -4.84
CA GLU A 294 -5.45 -27.75 -3.43
C GLU A 294 -4.79 -26.46 -2.95
N TRP A 295 -3.79 -25.94 -3.66
CA TRP A 295 -3.19 -24.63 -3.38
C TRP A 295 -4.23 -23.50 -3.42
N LEU A 296 -5.30 -23.61 -4.21
CA LEU A 296 -6.38 -22.62 -4.24
C LEU A 296 -7.10 -22.45 -2.89
N LEU A 297 -6.92 -23.40 -1.96
CA LEU A 297 -7.49 -23.37 -0.61
C LEU A 297 -6.60 -22.65 0.41
N VAL A 298 -5.34 -22.38 0.08
CA VAL A 298 -4.34 -21.76 0.95
C VAL A 298 -4.70 -20.31 1.22
N ALA A 299 -4.33 -19.76 2.37
CA ALA A 299 -4.45 -18.34 2.69
C ALA A 299 -3.20 -17.75 3.36
N ALA A 300 -2.06 -18.43 3.21
CA ALA A 300 -0.74 -17.96 3.56
C ALA A 300 -0.40 -16.63 2.85
N PRO A 301 0.53 -15.84 3.39
CA PRO A 301 1.12 -14.70 2.71
C PRO A 301 1.52 -15.07 1.27
N HIS A 302 1.33 -14.14 0.33
CA HIS A 302 1.77 -14.29 -1.07
C HIS A 302 1.25 -15.53 -1.83
N SER A 303 0.34 -16.32 -1.27
CA SER A 303 -0.27 -17.50 -1.93
C SER A 303 -1.11 -17.18 -3.18
N GLN A 304 -1.47 -15.90 -3.38
CA GLN A 304 -2.26 -15.38 -4.51
C GLN A 304 -3.67 -16.00 -4.65
N THR A 305 -4.20 -16.62 -3.61
CA THR A 305 -5.52 -17.26 -3.59
C THR A 305 -6.65 -16.29 -3.25
N THR A 306 -7.90 -16.71 -3.51
CA THR A 306 -9.07 -15.95 -3.06
C THR A 306 -9.10 -15.77 -1.54
N PHE A 307 -8.78 -16.81 -0.78
CA PHE A 307 -8.83 -16.73 0.67
C PHE A 307 -7.79 -15.77 1.25
N SER A 308 -6.56 -15.76 0.72
CA SER A 308 -5.54 -14.78 1.15
C SER A 308 -5.92 -13.36 0.74
N ILE A 309 -6.48 -13.15 -0.46
CA ILE A 309 -6.92 -11.81 -0.89
C ILE A 309 -8.05 -11.28 0.00
N LEU A 310 -9.06 -12.09 0.30
CA LEU A 310 -10.15 -11.69 1.20
C LEU A 310 -9.63 -11.42 2.61
N GLY A 311 -8.80 -12.33 3.14
CA GLY A 311 -8.20 -12.22 4.46
C GLY A 311 -7.38 -10.95 4.64
N ASN A 312 -6.45 -10.72 3.71
CA ASN A 312 -5.57 -9.55 3.70
C ASN A 312 -6.32 -8.25 3.44
N THR A 313 -7.31 -8.25 2.54
CA THR A 313 -8.17 -7.07 2.33
C THR A 313 -8.92 -6.73 3.61
N GLY A 314 -9.45 -7.74 4.30
CA GLY A 314 -10.15 -7.58 5.57
C GLY A 314 -9.28 -6.90 6.64
N VAL A 315 -8.06 -7.41 6.83
CA VAL A 315 -7.07 -6.83 7.76
C VAL A 315 -6.74 -5.39 7.35
N ALA A 316 -6.46 -5.12 6.08
CA ALA A 316 -6.13 -3.78 5.60
C ALA A 316 -7.26 -2.77 5.85
N LEU A 317 -8.52 -3.16 5.59
CA LEU A 317 -9.70 -2.33 5.87
C LEU A 317 -9.86 -2.05 7.37
N ALA A 318 -9.65 -3.05 8.22
CA ALA A 318 -9.70 -2.91 9.67
C ALA A 318 -8.62 -1.95 10.19
N VAL A 319 -7.37 -2.07 9.70
CA VAL A 319 -6.27 -1.16 10.05
C VAL A 319 -6.59 0.27 9.62
N VAL A 320 -7.07 0.48 8.39
CA VAL A 320 -7.47 1.82 7.92
C VAL A 320 -8.58 2.39 8.80
N ALA A 321 -9.64 1.61 9.10
CA ALA A 321 -10.74 2.07 9.95
C ALA A 321 -10.27 2.40 11.37
N GLY A 322 -9.36 1.60 11.92
CA GLY A 322 -8.71 1.79 13.22
C GLY A 322 -7.88 3.07 13.26
N CYS A 323 -6.93 3.23 12.34
CA CYS A 323 -6.06 4.41 12.26
C CYS A 323 -6.85 5.71 12.10
N VAL A 324 -7.87 5.73 11.25
CA VAL A 324 -8.74 6.91 11.09
C VAL A 324 -9.60 7.15 12.33
N THR A 325 -10.01 6.10 13.06
CA THR A 325 -10.78 6.26 14.30
C THR A 325 -9.90 6.77 15.44
N VAL A 326 -8.71 6.21 15.63
CA VAL A 326 -7.72 6.63 16.63
C VAL A 326 -7.36 8.10 16.43
N THR A 327 -6.99 8.48 15.20
CA THR A 327 -6.56 9.85 14.91
C THR A 327 -7.65 10.90 15.17
N ARG A 328 -8.93 10.51 15.12
CA ARG A 328 -10.07 11.40 15.38
C ARG A 328 -10.56 11.39 16.83
N ARG A 329 -10.49 10.25 17.53
CA ARG A 329 -11.07 10.10 18.88
C ARG A 329 -10.06 10.20 20.01
N MET A 330 -8.77 9.95 19.74
CA MET A 330 -7.76 9.78 20.78
C MET A 330 -6.58 10.73 20.55
N PRO A 331 -6.72 12.05 20.80
CA PRO A 331 -5.69 13.04 20.47
C PRO A 331 -4.37 12.85 21.21
N ARG A 332 -4.38 12.17 22.37
CA ARG A 332 -3.15 11.77 23.08
C ARG A 332 -2.41 10.68 22.32
N LEU A 333 -3.12 9.62 21.93
CA LEU A 333 -2.54 8.51 21.15
C LEU A 333 -2.08 8.98 19.77
N THR A 334 -2.82 9.89 19.12
CA THR A 334 -2.39 10.54 17.89
C THR A 334 -1.05 11.26 18.04
N ARG A 335 -0.84 11.96 19.17
CA ARG A 335 0.43 12.63 19.47
C ARG A 335 1.57 11.63 19.62
N LEU A 336 1.36 10.52 20.33
CA LEU A 336 2.36 9.45 20.45
C LEU A 336 2.66 8.80 19.09
N ALA A 337 1.66 8.66 18.22
CA ALA A 337 1.80 8.10 16.88
C ALA A 337 2.36 9.08 15.83
N THR A 338 2.77 10.30 16.23
CA THR A 338 3.32 11.31 15.32
C THR A 338 4.55 10.81 14.55
N PRO A 339 5.52 10.12 15.16
CA PRO A 339 6.68 9.62 14.41
C PRO A 339 6.30 8.57 13.37
N VAL A 340 5.36 7.68 13.68
CA VAL A 340 4.83 6.67 12.75
C VAL A 340 4.10 7.34 11.59
N THR A 341 3.28 8.34 11.91
CA THR A 341 2.62 9.17 10.89
C THR A 341 3.68 9.82 10.00
N ALA A 342 4.77 10.33 10.57
CA ALA A 342 5.86 10.94 9.83
C ALA A 342 6.52 9.99 8.84
N VAL A 343 6.77 8.73 9.23
CA VAL A 343 7.23 7.68 8.32
C VAL A 343 6.24 7.53 7.15
N GLY A 344 4.95 7.44 7.44
CA GLY A 344 3.91 7.34 6.40
C GLY A 344 3.80 8.56 5.48
N MET A 345 4.26 9.75 5.91
CA MET A 345 4.33 10.94 5.06
C MET A 345 5.41 10.85 3.98
N ILE A 346 6.45 10.05 4.22
CA ILE A 346 7.65 9.91 3.37
C ILE A 346 7.94 8.43 3.04
N ALA A 347 6.87 7.64 2.91
CA ALA A 347 6.94 6.19 2.81
C ALA A 347 7.72 5.69 1.59
N LEU A 348 7.71 6.39 0.45
CA LEU A 348 8.49 5.99 -0.73
C LEU A 348 9.99 6.22 -0.48
N THR A 349 10.35 7.33 0.15
CA THR A 349 11.74 7.56 0.56
C THR A 349 12.20 6.50 1.56
N VAL A 350 11.41 6.23 2.59
CA VAL A 350 11.77 5.23 3.60
C VAL A 350 11.82 3.83 2.98
N TYR A 351 10.92 3.52 2.05
CA TYR A 351 10.96 2.28 1.26
C TYR A 351 12.27 2.15 0.48
N VAL A 352 12.70 3.16 -0.27
CA VAL A 352 13.95 3.02 -1.03
C VAL A 352 15.16 2.94 -0.09
N LEU A 353 15.18 3.74 0.98
CA LEU A 353 16.30 3.75 1.92
C LEU A 353 16.45 2.42 2.67
N HIS A 354 15.35 1.70 2.98
CA HIS A 354 15.49 0.42 3.68
C HIS A 354 16.10 -0.66 2.79
N ILE A 355 15.75 -0.72 1.49
CA ILE A 355 16.37 -1.67 0.55
C ILE A 355 17.85 -1.34 0.38
N LEU A 356 18.19 -0.06 0.22
CA LEU A 356 19.59 0.37 0.14
C LEU A 356 20.37 0.04 1.43
N ALA A 357 19.73 0.15 2.59
CA ALA A 357 20.33 -0.23 3.85
C ALA A 357 20.58 -1.75 3.91
N ILE A 358 19.58 -2.57 3.58
CA ILE A 358 19.72 -4.04 3.48
C ILE A 358 20.87 -4.42 2.55
N ARG A 359 20.95 -3.79 1.38
CA ARG A 359 22.04 -4.02 0.43
C ARG A 359 23.44 -3.70 0.99
N GLY A 360 23.53 -2.74 1.91
CA GLY A 360 24.79 -2.26 2.48
C GLY A 360 25.22 -3.00 3.75
N ILE A 361 24.28 -3.45 4.58
CA ILE A 361 24.55 -4.08 5.88
C ILE A 361 24.20 -5.57 5.93
N GLY A 362 23.51 -6.09 4.92
CA GLY A 362 23.01 -7.47 4.89
C GLY A 362 21.74 -7.67 5.72
N MET A 363 21.33 -8.93 5.83
CA MET A 363 20.25 -9.39 6.70
C MET A 363 20.82 -10.37 7.71
N GLU A 364 20.18 -10.42 8.88
CA GLU A 364 20.60 -11.26 9.99
C GLU A 364 19.65 -12.47 10.09
N GLU A 365 20.20 -13.67 10.14
CA GLU A 365 19.42 -14.92 10.28
C GLU A 365 19.14 -15.25 11.75
N GLU A 366 20.07 -14.92 12.65
CA GLU A 366 19.91 -15.17 14.06
C GLU A 366 18.86 -14.25 14.70
N THR A 367 17.96 -14.81 15.50
CA THR A 367 16.83 -14.10 16.11
C THR A 367 17.23 -12.84 16.89
N GLY A 368 18.32 -12.91 17.67
CA GLY A 368 18.79 -11.78 18.48
C GLY A 368 19.26 -10.60 17.63
N PRO A 369 20.28 -10.80 16.77
CA PRO A 369 20.72 -9.80 15.79
C PRO A 369 19.60 -9.27 14.90
N ALA A 370 18.71 -10.12 14.38
CA ALA A 370 17.57 -9.70 13.55
C ALA A 370 16.61 -8.77 14.30
N LEU A 371 16.32 -9.04 15.57
CA LEU A 371 15.47 -8.16 16.39
C LEU A 371 16.12 -6.79 16.62
N ILE A 372 17.45 -6.75 16.83
CA ILE A 372 18.21 -5.52 16.96
C ILE A 372 18.20 -4.74 15.65
N ALA A 373 18.41 -5.42 14.51
CA ALA A 373 18.33 -4.84 13.19
C ALA A 373 16.95 -4.21 12.97
N LEU A 374 15.86 -4.97 13.16
CA LEU A 374 14.49 -4.46 13.04
C LEU A 374 14.25 -3.21 13.91
N ALA A 375 14.70 -3.23 15.17
CA ALA A 375 14.59 -2.06 16.05
C ALA A 375 15.36 -0.85 15.50
N CYS A 376 16.57 -1.05 15.00
CA CYS A 376 17.38 -0.02 14.35
C CYS A 376 16.70 0.55 13.09
N PHE A 377 16.11 -0.29 12.24
CA PHE A 377 15.35 0.16 11.06
C PHE A 377 14.14 0.99 11.45
N ILE A 378 13.33 0.54 12.42
CA ILE A 378 12.14 1.26 12.89
C ILE A 378 12.52 2.60 13.52
N VAL A 379 13.45 2.60 14.48
CA VAL A 379 13.87 3.81 15.21
C VAL A 379 14.58 4.77 14.26
N GLY A 380 15.49 4.28 13.41
CA GLY A 380 16.19 5.06 12.41
C GLY A 380 15.23 5.75 11.44
N ALA A 381 14.26 5.00 10.91
CA ALA A 381 13.22 5.56 10.04
C ALA A 381 12.35 6.60 10.74
N MET A 382 11.97 6.38 12.02
CA MET A 382 11.22 7.36 12.80
C MET A 382 12.02 8.65 13.02
N VAL A 383 13.28 8.54 13.44
CA VAL A 383 14.16 9.70 13.66
C VAL A 383 14.37 10.47 12.37
N LEU A 384 14.70 9.78 11.28
CA LEU A 384 14.88 10.37 9.95
C LEU A 384 13.59 11.07 9.50
N ALA A 385 12.45 10.39 9.60
CA ALA A 385 11.17 10.94 9.16
C ALA A 385 10.75 12.16 9.99
N VAL A 386 10.90 12.12 11.31
CA VAL A 386 10.59 13.26 12.19
C VAL A 386 11.53 14.42 11.90
N ALA A 387 12.85 14.19 11.83
CA ALA A 387 13.84 15.23 11.55
C ALA A 387 13.58 15.89 10.19
N TRP A 388 13.30 15.09 9.16
CA TRP A 388 13.02 15.58 7.81
C TRP A 388 11.71 16.38 7.76
N THR A 389 10.66 15.86 8.38
CA THR A 389 9.30 16.44 8.28
C THR A 389 9.13 17.72 9.10
N ARG A 390 10.07 18.03 10.00
CA ARG A 390 10.19 19.37 10.62
C ARG A 390 10.53 20.47 9.62
N ARG A 391 11.32 20.17 8.58
CA ARG A 391 11.77 21.15 7.58
C ARG A 391 11.01 21.03 6.26
N PHE A 392 10.57 19.82 5.90
CA PHE A 392 10.05 19.52 4.58
C PHE A 392 8.74 18.73 4.63
N ARG A 393 7.74 19.13 3.84
CA ARG A 393 6.43 18.46 3.82
C ARG A 393 6.39 17.11 3.09
N ARG A 394 7.42 16.78 2.30
CA ARG A 394 7.54 15.58 1.47
C ARG A 394 8.98 15.07 1.51
N GLY A 395 9.16 13.76 1.43
CA GLY A 395 10.48 13.14 1.33
C GLY A 395 11.15 13.47 -0.01
N PRO A 396 12.47 13.26 -0.15
CA PRO A 396 13.21 13.49 -1.38
C PRO A 396 12.60 12.82 -2.61
N LEU A 397 12.24 11.53 -2.51
CA LEU A 397 11.71 10.78 -3.65
C LEU A 397 10.26 11.16 -3.96
N GLU A 398 9.44 11.42 -2.94
CA GLU A 398 8.10 11.97 -3.15
C GLU A 398 8.15 13.36 -3.78
N ARG A 399 9.17 14.16 -3.43
CA ARG A 399 9.40 15.46 -4.07
C ARG A 399 9.76 15.27 -5.53
N LEU A 400 10.74 14.42 -5.84
CA LEU A 400 11.17 14.09 -7.21
C LEU A 400 9.99 13.61 -8.06
N LEU A 401 9.22 12.67 -7.55
CA LEU A 401 8.00 12.17 -8.19
C LEU A 401 6.95 13.27 -8.38
N SER A 402 6.79 14.15 -7.39
CA SER A 402 5.86 15.26 -7.51
C SER A 402 6.33 16.35 -8.49
N THR A 403 7.63 16.48 -8.73
CA THR A 403 8.18 17.40 -9.72
C THR A 403 8.09 16.84 -11.13
N THR A 404 8.38 15.55 -11.34
CA THR A 404 8.23 14.90 -12.65
C THR A 404 6.76 14.93 -13.11
N THR A 405 5.83 14.68 -12.19
CA THR A 405 4.39 14.76 -12.49
C THR A 405 3.89 16.18 -12.80
N ARG A 406 4.68 17.25 -12.58
CA ARG A 406 4.32 18.60 -13.06
C ARG A 406 4.36 18.70 -14.58
N LEU A 407 5.08 17.83 -15.28
CA LEU A 407 5.04 17.80 -16.75
C LEU A 407 3.61 17.61 -17.28
N ALA A 408 2.76 16.90 -16.55
CA ALA A 408 1.34 16.75 -16.87
C ALA A 408 0.59 18.09 -16.91
N SER A 409 1.02 19.13 -16.17
CA SER A 409 0.35 20.44 -16.20
C SER A 409 0.54 21.19 -17.52
N ARG A 410 1.43 20.72 -18.39
CA ARG A 410 1.65 21.27 -19.74
C ARG A 410 0.64 20.77 -20.77
N LEU A 411 -0.19 19.79 -20.42
CA LEU A 411 -1.26 19.29 -21.29
C LEU A 411 -2.37 20.35 -21.41
N LYS A 412 -2.61 20.81 -22.65
CA LYS A 412 -3.63 21.81 -23.01
C LYS A 412 -5.03 21.22 -23.09
#